data_AF-A0A969HYY2-F1
#
_entry.id   AF-A0A969HYY2-F1
#
_cell.length_a   1.000
_cell.length_b   1.000
_cell.length_c   1.000
_cell.angle_alpha   90.00
_cell.angle_beta   90.00
_cell.angle_gamma   90.00
#
_symmetry.space_group_name_H-M   'P 1'
#
loop_
_entity.id
_entity.type
_entity.pdbx_description
1 polymer ?
#
loop_
_entity_poly.entity_id
_entity_poly.type
_entity_poly.pdbx_seq_one_letter_code
_entity_poly.pdbx_strand_id
1 'polypeptide(L)'
;MAMMLYLHHANPHGGTAFFRHRSTGLEALTAADYPHYAAALQADVARTGLPPAAYPTDGAPHFERTHAVPGHFNSAVFYRGNILHSGVIDNAAPLSPDPREGRLTINAFFRPAGA
;
A
#
# COMPACT_ATOMS: atom_id res chain seq x y z
N MET A 1 -9.30 -10.15 6.90
CA MET A 1 -9.52 -8.70 6.67
C MET A 1 -8.40 -7.93 7.32
N ALA A 2 -7.98 -6.81 6.74
CA ALA A 2 -7.01 -5.88 7.31
C ALA A 2 -7.70 -4.54 7.59
N MET A 3 -7.15 -3.77 8.52
CA MET A 3 -7.61 -2.44 8.88
C MET A 3 -6.44 -1.51 9.13
N MET A 4 -6.56 -0.27 8.67
CA MET A 4 -5.70 0.84 9.07
C MET A 4 -6.52 1.91 9.77
N LEU A 5 -6.20 2.23 11.02
CA LEU A 5 -6.73 3.37 11.78
C LEU A 5 -5.70 4.50 11.77
N TYR A 6 -6.13 5.72 11.45
CA TYR A 6 -5.26 6.89 11.40
C TYR A 6 -5.43 7.75 12.65
N LEU A 7 -4.32 8.07 13.32
CA LEU A 7 -4.31 8.85 14.58
C LEU A 7 -3.42 10.10 14.50
N HIS A 8 -2.90 10.41 13.32
CA HIS A 8 -2.22 11.68 13.07
C HIS A 8 -3.23 12.76 12.68
N HIS A 9 -2.91 14.00 13.03
CA HIS A 9 -3.57 15.19 12.48
C HIS A 9 -2.98 15.55 11.12
N ALA A 10 -3.34 16.71 10.54
CA ALA A 10 -2.90 17.12 9.20
C ALA A 10 -1.39 16.88 8.98
N ASN A 11 -1.07 15.95 8.09
CA ASN A 11 0.30 15.50 7.78
C ASN A 11 0.40 15.32 6.25
N PRO A 12 1.53 15.69 5.59
CA PRO A 12 1.74 15.45 4.16
C PRO A 12 1.68 13.96 3.77
N HIS A 13 1.93 13.07 4.72
CA HIS A 13 1.72 11.64 4.60
C HIS A 13 0.34 11.27 5.16
N GLY A 14 -0.42 10.43 4.46
CA GLY A 14 -1.73 10.06 4.98
C GLY A 14 -2.57 9.22 4.04
N GLY A 15 -3.28 8.24 4.61
CA GLY A 15 -4.15 7.36 3.85
C GLY A 15 -3.49 6.08 3.38
N THR A 16 -4.22 5.33 2.57
CA THR A 16 -3.84 4.05 1.98
C THR A 16 -4.20 4.05 0.50
N ALA A 17 -3.24 3.71 -0.35
CA ALA A 17 -3.42 3.51 -1.77
C ALA A 17 -3.51 2.02 -2.10
N PHE A 18 -4.30 1.71 -3.12
CA PHE A 18 -4.51 0.38 -3.67
C PHE A 18 -4.03 0.35 -5.12
N PHE A 19 -3.52 -0.79 -5.53
CA PHE A 19 -2.79 -0.90 -6.78
C PHE A 19 -3.20 -2.13 -7.59
N ARG A 20 -2.96 -2.03 -8.89
CA ARG A 20 -3.01 -3.12 -9.85
C ARG A 20 -1.63 -3.33 -10.44
N HIS A 21 -1.16 -4.57 -10.49
CA HIS A 21 0.04 -4.91 -11.23
C HIS A 21 -0.24 -4.82 -12.73
N ARG A 22 0.52 -4.01 -13.47
CA ARG A 22 0.20 -3.68 -14.87
C ARG A 22 0.29 -4.91 -15.78
N SER A 23 1.32 -5.74 -15.62
CA SER A 23 1.58 -6.85 -16.52
C SER A 23 0.64 -8.04 -16.34
N THR A 24 0.08 -8.23 -15.14
CA THR A 24 -0.86 -9.33 -14.86
C THR A 24 -2.30 -8.89 -14.70
N GLY A 25 -2.55 -7.58 -14.53
CA GLY A 25 -3.87 -7.04 -14.21
C GLY A 25 -4.38 -7.39 -12.79
N LEU A 26 -3.56 -8.03 -11.96
CA LEU A 26 -3.96 -8.47 -10.62
C LEU A 26 -3.94 -7.31 -9.62
N GLU A 27 -5.05 -7.17 -8.87
CA GLU A 27 -5.18 -6.25 -7.73
C GLU A 27 -5.11 -6.97 -6.39
N ALA A 28 -5.38 -8.27 -6.37
CA ALA A 28 -5.31 -9.11 -5.19
C ALA A 28 -4.61 -10.43 -5.51
N LEU A 29 -3.91 -10.99 -4.54
CA LEU A 29 -3.15 -12.21 -4.69
C LEU A 29 -3.76 -13.33 -3.87
N THR A 30 -4.05 -14.46 -4.50
CA THR A 30 -4.33 -15.72 -3.80
C THR A 30 -3.09 -16.61 -3.83
N ALA A 31 -3.11 -17.73 -3.09
CA ALA A 31 -2.05 -18.73 -3.20
C ALA A 31 -1.94 -19.32 -4.61
N ALA A 32 -3.05 -19.36 -5.37
CA ALA A 32 -3.07 -19.84 -6.75
C ALA A 32 -2.47 -18.82 -7.73
N ASP A 33 -2.72 -17.52 -7.53
CA ASP A 33 -2.26 -16.47 -8.44
C ASP A 33 -0.82 -16.03 -8.17
N TYR A 34 -0.33 -16.23 -6.93
CA TYR A 34 0.97 -15.74 -6.49
C TYR A 34 2.14 -16.21 -7.37
N PRO A 35 2.26 -17.50 -7.78
CA PRO A 35 3.35 -17.94 -8.63
C PRO A 35 3.39 -17.20 -9.98
N HIS A 36 2.24 -16.97 -10.61
CA HIS A 36 2.13 -16.23 -11.85
C HIS A 36 2.53 -14.76 -11.67
N TYR A 37 2.01 -14.12 -10.62
CA TYR A 37 2.38 -12.75 -10.24
C TYR A 37 3.88 -12.59 -10.02
N ALA A 38 4.48 -13.48 -9.23
CA ALA A 38 5.90 -13.43 -8.88
C ALA A 38 6.78 -13.56 -10.14
N ALA A 39 6.46 -14.52 -11.02
CA ALA A 39 7.20 -14.70 -12.27
C ALA A 39 7.12 -13.46 -13.18
N ALA A 40 5.93 -12.86 -13.31
CA ALA A 40 5.73 -11.65 -14.11
C ALA A 40 6.48 -10.45 -13.53
N LEU A 41 6.41 -10.23 -12.21
CA LEU A 41 7.14 -9.15 -11.55
C LEU A 41 8.66 -9.30 -11.70
N GLN A 42 9.19 -10.52 -11.59
CA GLN A 42 10.61 -10.78 -11.82
C GLN A 42 11.02 -10.49 -13.26
N ALA A 43 10.21 -10.88 -14.25
CA ALA A 43 10.46 -10.58 -15.65
C ALA A 43 10.45 -9.07 -15.93
N ASP A 44 9.53 -8.34 -15.30
CA ASP A 44 9.46 -6.89 -15.39
C ASP A 44 10.69 -6.21 -14.81
N VAL A 45 11.11 -6.59 -13.61
CA VAL A 45 12.32 -6.07 -12.96
C VAL A 45 13.57 -6.44 -13.77
N ALA A 46 13.65 -7.65 -14.34
CA ALA A 46 14.76 -8.04 -15.20
C ALA A 46 14.86 -7.16 -16.47
N ARG A 47 13.72 -6.70 -16.99
CA ARG A 47 13.65 -5.85 -18.19
C ARG A 47 13.93 -4.38 -17.90
N THR A 48 13.44 -3.84 -16.79
CA THR A 48 13.51 -2.39 -16.51
C THR A 48 14.47 -2.01 -15.39
N GLY A 49 15.01 -2.99 -14.66
CA GLY A 49 15.68 -2.77 -13.39
C GLY A 49 14.68 -2.50 -12.25
N LEU A 50 15.21 -2.40 -11.03
CA LEU A 50 14.44 -1.97 -9.87
C LEU A 50 14.12 -0.47 -9.96
N PRO A 51 12.92 -0.04 -9.53
CA PRO A 51 12.63 1.38 -9.39
C PRO A 51 13.52 2.02 -8.30
N PRO A 52 13.67 3.36 -8.31
CA PRO A 52 14.34 4.07 -7.23
C PRO A 52 13.76 3.74 -5.86
N ALA A 53 14.60 3.77 -4.82
CA ALA A 53 14.16 3.53 -3.44
C ALA A 53 13.25 4.68 -2.96
N ALA A 54 11.94 4.48 -3.07
CA ALA A 54 10.91 5.43 -2.70
C ALA A 54 9.59 4.71 -2.37
N TYR A 55 8.69 5.37 -1.65
CA TYR A 55 7.32 4.91 -1.53
C TYR A 55 6.59 5.05 -2.87
N PRO A 56 5.75 4.06 -3.27
CA PRO A 56 4.99 4.14 -4.50
C PRO A 56 3.93 5.23 -4.41
N THR A 57 3.97 6.19 -5.35
CA THR A 57 3.03 7.31 -5.43
C THR A 57 1.85 6.97 -6.35
N ASP A 58 2.11 6.78 -7.63
CA ASP A 58 1.16 6.33 -8.67
C ASP A 58 1.33 4.84 -9.03
N GLY A 59 2.35 4.19 -8.45
CA GLY A 59 2.71 2.80 -8.67
C GLY A 59 3.69 2.57 -9.81
N ALA A 60 4.11 3.60 -10.55
CA ALA A 60 5.01 3.44 -11.68
C ALA A 60 6.37 2.84 -11.24
N PRO A 61 7.02 2.04 -12.10
CA PRO A 61 6.60 1.68 -13.46
C PRO A 61 5.70 0.43 -13.53
N HIS A 62 5.67 -0.41 -12.49
CA HIS A 62 5.09 -1.76 -12.56
C HIS A 62 3.63 -1.84 -12.12
N PHE A 63 3.16 -0.83 -11.39
CA PHE A 63 1.83 -0.78 -10.84
C PHE A 63 1.09 0.47 -11.32
N GLU A 64 -0.22 0.41 -11.18
CA GLU A 64 -1.13 1.53 -11.36
C GLU A 64 -1.92 1.69 -10.07
N ARG A 65 -1.97 2.90 -9.52
CA ARG A 65 -2.84 3.22 -8.39
C ARG A 65 -4.29 3.26 -8.87
N THR A 66 -5.09 2.30 -8.40
CA THR A 66 -6.51 2.18 -8.76
C THR A 66 -7.41 2.96 -7.82
N HIS A 67 -7.01 3.11 -6.56
CA HIS A 67 -7.76 3.85 -5.57
C HIS A 67 -6.85 4.40 -4.46
N ALA A 68 -7.29 5.45 -3.79
CA ALA A 68 -6.67 5.94 -2.58
C ALA A 68 -7.73 6.47 -1.62
N VAL A 69 -7.62 6.09 -0.36
CA VAL A 69 -8.49 6.61 0.70
C VAL A 69 -7.67 7.56 1.58
N PRO A 70 -8.15 8.79 1.84
CA PRO A 70 -7.46 9.73 2.72
C PRO A 70 -7.43 9.22 4.17
N GLY A 71 -6.32 9.49 4.87
CA GLY A 71 -6.16 9.18 6.28
C GLY A 71 -6.61 10.35 7.14
N HIS A 72 -7.88 10.38 7.52
CA HIS A 72 -8.41 11.40 8.43
C HIS A 72 -8.21 10.96 9.88
N PHE A 73 -7.95 11.93 10.77
CA PHE A 73 -7.84 11.63 12.19
C PHE A 73 -9.06 10.84 12.69
N ASN A 74 -8.80 9.77 13.43
CA ASN A 74 -9.80 8.88 14.01
C ASN A 74 -10.72 8.21 12.96
N SER A 75 -10.22 7.97 11.75
CA SER A 75 -10.91 7.16 10.74
C SER A 75 -10.20 5.82 10.50
N ALA A 76 -10.98 4.80 10.16
CA ALA A 76 -10.48 3.47 9.85
C ALA A 76 -10.89 3.03 8.45
N VAL A 77 -9.95 2.42 7.73
CA VAL A 77 -10.16 1.78 6.43
C VAL A 77 -10.04 0.27 6.60
N PHE A 78 -11.07 -0.45 6.16
CA PHE A 78 -11.11 -1.91 6.14
C PHE A 78 -11.02 -2.43 4.71
N TYR A 79 -10.21 -3.47 4.50
CA TYR A 79 -9.99 -4.04 3.18
C TYR A 79 -9.56 -5.51 3.26
N ARG A 80 -9.59 -6.21 2.12
CA ARG A 80 -9.06 -7.59 2.04
C ARG A 80 -7.54 -7.53 2.15
N GLY A 81 -6.98 -8.28 3.10
CA GLY A 81 -5.54 -8.22 3.41
C GLY A 81 -4.61 -8.74 2.31
N ASN A 82 -5.16 -9.29 1.24
CA ASN A 82 -4.42 -9.79 0.08
C ASN A 82 -4.50 -8.87 -1.15
N ILE A 83 -5.12 -7.69 -1.04
CA ILE A 83 -5.08 -6.66 -2.07
C ILE A 83 -3.71 -5.98 -2.05
N LEU A 84 -3.15 -5.63 -3.21
CA LEU A 84 -1.92 -4.84 -3.34
C LEU A 84 -2.18 -3.41 -2.83
N HIS A 85 -1.42 -2.99 -1.82
CA HIS A 85 -1.63 -1.70 -1.16
C HIS A 85 -0.33 -1.14 -0.59
N SER A 86 -0.31 0.17 -0.34
CA SER A 86 0.77 0.86 0.36
C SER A 86 0.24 2.11 1.06
N GLY A 87 1.00 2.61 2.04
CA GLY A 87 0.73 3.93 2.61
C GLY A 87 0.97 5.02 1.57
N VAL A 88 0.12 6.05 1.57
CA VAL A 88 0.39 7.26 0.77
C VAL A 88 1.38 8.12 1.55
N ILE A 89 2.62 8.12 1.10
CA ILE A 89 3.74 8.84 1.71
C ILE A 89 4.31 9.80 0.66
N ASP A 90 4.33 11.10 0.97
CA ASP A 90 5.10 12.06 0.22
C ASP A 90 6.61 11.82 0.40
N ASN A 91 7.31 11.46 -0.67
CA ASN A 91 8.76 11.19 -0.66
C ASN A 91 9.62 12.46 -0.51
N ALA A 92 9.07 13.65 -0.75
CA ALA A 92 9.78 14.92 -0.64
C ALA A 92 9.55 15.61 0.71
N ALA A 93 8.56 15.17 1.48
CA ALA A 93 8.25 15.75 2.78
C ALA A 93 9.32 15.37 3.83
N PRO A 94 9.81 16.33 4.63
CA PRO A 94 10.79 16.05 5.67
C PRO A 94 10.16 15.23 6.80
N LEU A 95 10.94 14.32 7.38
CA LEU A 95 10.53 13.57 8.55
C LEU A 95 10.79 14.37 9.82
N SER A 96 9.78 14.53 10.66
CA SER A 96 9.93 15.13 11.98
C SER A 96 10.51 14.11 12.97
N PRO A 97 11.50 14.49 13.81
CA PRO A 97 11.92 13.66 14.94
C PRO A 97 10.90 13.66 16.08
N ASP A 98 9.90 14.56 16.06
CA ASP A 98 8.82 14.59 17.03
C ASP A 98 7.74 13.55 16.67
N PRO A 99 7.53 12.51 17.51
CA PRO A 99 6.56 11.46 17.21
C PRO A 99 5.12 11.96 17.13
N ARG A 100 4.82 13.15 17.66
CA ARG A 100 3.47 13.77 17.62
C ARG A 100 3.13 14.34 16.24
N GLU A 101 4.15 14.68 15.45
CA GLU A 101 4.02 15.25 14.12
C GLU A 101 4.05 14.18 13.02
N GLY A 102 4.42 12.95 13.36
CA GLY A 102 4.53 11.84 12.42
C GLY A 102 3.19 11.23 11.99
N ARG A 103 3.24 10.34 10.99
CA ARG A 103 2.09 9.56 10.54
C ARG A 103 1.80 8.39 11.48
N LEU A 104 1.13 8.66 12.60
CA LEU A 104 0.69 7.62 13.54
C LEU A 104 -0.50 6.84 12.99
N THR A 105 -0.40 5.52 13.01
CA THR A 105 -1.44 4.59 12.58
C THR A 105 -1.46 3.32 13.43
N ILE A 106 -2.64 2.68 13.55
CA ILE A 106 -2.79 1.32 14.09
C ILE A 106 -3.22 0.38 12.96
N ASN A 107 -2.48 -0.71 12.77
CA ASN A 107 -2.84 -1.78 11.85
C ASN A 107 -3.43 -2.97 12.62
N ALA A 108 -4.51 -3.56 12.11
CA ALA A 108 -5.11 -4.77 12.66
C ALA A 108 -5.51 -5.77 11.57
N PHE A 109 -5.44 -7.05 11.91
CA PHE A 109 -5.89 -8.14 11.05
C PHE A 109 -6.97 -8.96 11.75
N PHE A 110 -8.02 -9.28 11.00
CA PHE A 110 -9.18 -10.02 11.48
C PHE A 110 -9.34 -11.31 10.68
N ARG A 111 -9.55 -12.41 11.38
CA ARG A 111 -9.97 -13.69 10.80
C ARG A 111 -11.36 -14.03 11.35
N PRO A 112 -12.26 -14.59 10.52
CA PRO A 112 -13.51 -15.15 11.02
C PRO A 112 -13.19 -16.23 12.07
N ALA A 113 -14.03 -16.35 13.10
CA ALA A 113 -13.95 -17.49 14.01
C ALA A 113 -14.32 -18.77 13.24
N GLY A 114 -13.47 -19.81 13.35
CA GLY A 114 -13.74 -21.13 12.77
C GLY A 114 -13.33 -21.31 11.29
N ALA A 115 -12.48 -20.44 10.75
CA ALA A 115 -11.82 -20.61 9.45
C ALA A 115 -10.40 -21.18 9.58
#